data_AF-A0A6J4X005-F1
#
_entry.id   AF-A0A6J4X005-F1
#
_cell.length_a   1.000
_cell.length_b   1.000
_cell.length_c   1.000
_cell.angle_alpha   90.00
_cell.angle_beta   90.00
_cell.angle_gamma   90.00
#
_symmetry.space_group_name_H-M   'P 1'
#
loop_
_entity.id
_entity.type
_entity.pdbx_description
1 polymer ?
#
loop_
_entity_poly.entity_id
_entity_poly.type
_entity_poly.pdbx_seq_one_letter_code
_entity_poly.pdbx_strand_id
1 'polypeptide(L)'
;MSDEVWPISWTDEFVDYKKWQEAGEPDGYVWGTNWSNAYPGIEVVENSSVATNWAKKIGKPMYEFTIETDRFFMRLVFHSIRHRKINEDTSTISQVTIPLK
;
A
#
# COMPACT_ATOMS: atom_id res chain seq x y z
N MET A 1 1.45 -10.06 15.46
CA MET A 1 1.51 -9.07 16.56
C MET A 1 0.34 -9.32 17.49
N SER A 2 0.55 -9.17 18.80
CA SER A 2 -0.56 -9.15 19.76
C SER A 2 -1.29 -7.82 19.69
N ASP A 3 -2.59 -7.82 20.00
CA ASP A 3 -3.44 -6.62 19.95
C ASP A 3 -2.95 -5.50 20.90
N GLU A 4 -2.16 -5.87 21.91
CA GLU A 4 -1.55 -4.98 22.91
C GLU A 4 -0.52 -4.00 22.33
N VAL A 5 0.02 -4.29 21.15
CA VAL A 5 1.03 -3.44 20.48
C VAL A 5 0.36 -2.25 19.77
N TRP A 6 -0.92 -2.34 19.41
CA TRP A 6 -1.57 -1.27 18.65
C TRP A 6 -1.66 0.06 19.40
N PRO A 7 -2.08 0.13 20.69
CA PRO A 7 -2.23 1.39 21.41
C PRO A 7 -0.92 2.19 21.56
N ILE A 8 0.23 1.51 21.63
CA ILE A 8 1.54 2.16 21.77
C ILE A 8 2.13 2.61 20.43
N SER A 9 1.63 2.08 19.31
CA SER A 9 2.18 2.36 17.98
C SER A 9 1.64 3.66 17.35
N TRP A 10 0.79 4.43 18.05
CA TRP A 10 0.10 5.60 17.48
C TRP A 10 0.88 6.92 17.58
N THR A 11 2.02 6.92 18.26
CA THR A 11 2.83 8.12 18.49
C THR A 11 3.76 8.44 17.31
N ASP A 12 4.20 9.69 17.23
CA ASP A 12 4.91 10.25 16.07
C ASP A 12 6.25 9.56 15.80
N GLU A 13 6.87 8.93 16.79
CA GLU A 13 8.11 8.17 16.60
C GLU A 13 7.91 6.96 15.69
N PHE A 14 6.71 6.37 15.60
CA PHE A 14 6.44 5.19 14.77
C PHE A 14 6.16 5.52 13.30
N VAL A 15 6.04 6.79 12.91
CA VAL A 15 5.75 7.17 11.51
C VAL A 15 6.98 7.20 10.60
N ASP A 16 8.17 7.08 11.17
CA ASP A 16 9.44 7.09 10.45
C ASP A 16 10.47 6.23 11.18
N TYR A 17 11.12 5.31 10.45
CA TYR A 17 12.08 4.38 11.06
C TYR A 17 13.25 5.09 11.74
N LYS A 18 13.74 6.20 11.18
CA LYS A 18 14.86 6.94 11.76
C LYS A 18 14.42 7.64 13.05
N LYS A 19 13.22 8.23 13.09
CA LYS A 19 12.65 8.80 14.33
C LYS A 19 12.46 7.75 15.41
N TRP A 20 11.99 6.55 15.07
CA TRP A 20 11.86 5.44 16.00
C TRP A 20 13.22 5.03 16.61
N GLN A 21 14.27 4.96 15.79
CA GLN A 21 15.64 4.71 16.27
C GLN A 21 16.15 5.83 17.19
N GLU A 22 15.93 7.10 16.82
CA GLU A 22 16.30 8.27 17.63
C GLU A 22 15.55 8.31 18.98
N ALA A 23 14.35 7.74 19.04
CA ALA A 23 13.54 7.61 20.26
C ALA A 23 13.97 6.44 21.17
N GLY A 24 15.03 5.70 20.81
CA GLY A 24 15.56 4.61 21.61
C GLY A 24 14.85 3.27 21.39
N GLU A 25 14.32 3.06 20.18
CA GLU A 25 13.69 1.79 19.76
C GLU A 25 12.53 1.34 20.68
N PRO A 26 11.56 2.21 21.00
CA PRO A 26 10.46 1.86 21.90
C PRO A 26 9.63 0.68 21.37
N ASP A 27 9.06 -0.10 22.29
CA ASP A 27 8.14 -1.19 21.96
C ASP A 27 6.95 -0.65 21.16
N GLY A 28 6.67 -1.27 20.02
CA GLY A 28 5.61 -0.83 19.12
C GLY A 28 5.88 -1.24 17.68
N TYR A 29 4.90 -0.98 16.84
CA TYR A 29 4.96 -1.21 15.42
C TYR A 29 5.27 0.07 14.66
N VAL A 30 6.39 0.08 13.96
CA VAL A 30 6.81 1.19 13.11
C VAL A 30 6.02 1.17 11.81
N TRP A 31 5.15 2.16 11.61
CA TRP A 31 4.41 2.39 10.38
C TRP A 31 5.30 2.88 9.25
N GLY A 32 6.27 3.72 9.59
CA GLY A 32 7.25 4.34 8.69
C GLY A 32 8.29 3.37 8.14
N THR A 33 7.85 2.25 7.58
CA THR A 33 8.73 1.37 6.81
C THR A 33 8.77 1.90 5.38
N ASN A 34 9.97 2.11 4.85
CA ASN A 34 10.13 2.60 3.47
C ASN A 34 9.62 1.59 2.42
N TRP A 35 9.32 0.35 2.83
CA TRP A 35 8.97 -0.76 1.95
C TRP A 35 8.03 -1.75 2.64
N SER A 36 7.08 -2.31 1.91
CA SER A 36 6.25 -3.44 2.33
C SER A 36 6.21 -4.49 1.23
N ASN A 37 6.19 -5.76 1.60
CA ASN A 37 6.13 -6.83 0.62
C ASN A 37 4.72 -6.92 0.06
N ALA A 38 4.54 -6.54 -1.20
CA ALA A 38 3.28 -6.63 -1.92
C ALA A 38 3.00 -8.10 -2.33
N TYR A 39 2.68 -8.92 -1.33
CA TYR A 39 2.22 -10.30 -1.49
C TYR A 39 0.86 -10.45 -0.80
N PRO A 40 -0.18 -10.99 -1.47
CA PRO A 40 -0.20 -11.52 -2.84
C PRO A 40 -0.09 -10.46 -3.96
N GLY A 41 -0.13 -9.17 -3.63
CA GLY A 41 0.16 -8.08 -4.57
C GLY A 41 -1.09 -7.37 -5.07
N ILE A 42 -1.12 -7.05 -6.36
CA ILE A 42 -2.15 -6.21 -6.98
C ILE A 42 -3.19 -7.08 -7.69
N GLU A 43 -4.47 -6.87 -7.40
CA GLU A 43 -5.58 -7.55 -8.05
C GLU A 43 -6.58 -6.56 -8.63
N VAL A 44 -6.99 -6.76 -9.89
CA VAL A 44 -8.02 -5.94 -10.53
C VAL A 44 -9.39 -6.36 -10.04
N VAL A 45 -10.22 -5.40 -9.64
CA VAL A 45 -11.61 -5.64 -9.26
C VAL A 45 -12.50 -5.52 -10.49
N GLU A 46 -12.72 -6.65 -11.14
CA GLU A 46 -13.60 -6.77 -12.31
C GLU A 46 -15.04 -6.36 -11.96
N ASN A 47 -15.71 -5.67 -12.89
CA ASN A 47 -17.09 -5.18 -12.74
C ASN A 47 -17.33 -4.32 -11.47
N SER A 48 -16.33 -3.52 -11.07
CA SER A 48 -16.45 -2.66 -9.88
C SER A 48 -17.63 -1.67 -9.97
N SER A 49 -18.56 -1.80 -9.02
CA SER A 49 -19.66 -0.86 -8.82
C SER A 49 -19.15 0.51 -8.34
N VAL A 50 -18.06 0.53 -7.57
CA VAL A 50 -17.44 1.75 -7.08
C VAL A 50 -16.82 2.53 -8.23
N ALA A 51 -16.04 1.87 -9.08
CA ALA A 51 -15.48 2.45 -10.29
C ALA A 51 -16.60 2.94 -11.24
N THR A 52 -17.65 2.15 -11.43
CA THR A 52 -18.82 2.55 -12.25
C THR A 52 -19.48 3.83 -11.72
N ASN A 53 -19.65 3.93 -10.40
CA ASN A 53 -20.23 5.12 -9.78
C ASN A 53 -19.34 6.35 -9.95
N TRP A 54 -18.02 6.19 -9.80
CA TRP A 54 -17.07 7.28 -10.06
C TRP A 54 -17.03 7.68 -11.53
N ALA A 55 -17.12 6.73 -12.45
CA ALA A 55 -17.13 7.00 -13.88
C ALA A 55 -18.34 7.86 -14.27
N LYS A 56 -19.52 7.57 -13.71
CA LYS A 56 -20.73 8.38 -13.89
C LYS A 56 -20.57 9.80 -13.35
N LYS A 57 -19.93 9.96 -12.18
CA LYS A 57 -19.73 11.27 -11.53
C LYS A 57 -18.70 12.13 -12.24
N ILE A 58 -17.60 11.54 -12.71
CA ILE A 58 -16.46 12.25 -13.30
C ILE A 58 -16.58 12.39 -14.83
N GLY A 59 -17.38 11.54 -15.49
CA GLY A 59 -17.51 11.52 -16.94
C GLY A 59 -16.28 10.92 -17.64
N LYS A 60 -15.53 10.05 -16.96
CA LYS A 60 -14.34 9.35 -17.48
C LYS A 60 -14.39 7.87 -17.09
N PRO A 61 -13.81 6.95 -17.89
CA PRO A 61 -13.62 5.57 -17.46
C PRO A 61 -12.83 5.52 -16.14
N MET A 62 -13.28 4.69 -15.21
CA MET A 62 -12.61 4.48 -13.93
C MET A 62 -12.39 2.99 -13.72
N TYR A 63 -11.32 2.67 -13.00
CA TYR A 63 -10.90 1.31 -12.71
C TYR A 63 -10.65 1.18 -11.21
N GLU A 64 -10.67 -0.06 -10.74
CA GLU A 64 -10.39 -0.38 -9.36
C GLU A 64 -9.41 -1.55 -9.27
N PHE A 65 -8.43 -1.44 -8.38
CA PHE A 65 -7.66 -2.57 -7.92
C PHE A 65 -7.54 -2.57 -6.39
N THR A 66 -7.24 -3.72 -5.84
CA THR A 66 -6.77 -3.91 -4.47
C THR A 66 -5.26 -4.14 -4.48
N ILE A 67 -4.59 -3.70 -3.42
CA ILE A 67 -3.21 -4.06 -3.12
C ILE A 67 -3.21 -4.64 -1.72
N GLU A 68 -2.75 -5.88 -1.61
CA GLU A 68 -2.46 -6.50 -0.33
C GLU A 68 -0.95 -6.63 -0.16
N THR A 69 -0.47 -6.14 0.98
CA THR A 69 0.91 -6.32 1.43
C THR A 69 0.92 -7.08 2.74
N ASP A 70 2.11 -7.46 3.20
CA ASP A 70 2.35 -7.99 4.56
C ASP A 70 1.91 -7.07 5.71
N ARG A 71 1.45 -5.85 5.41
CA ARG A 71 1.15 -4.78 6.37
C ARG A 71 -0.16 -4.05 6.09
N PHE A 72 -0.49 -3.84 4.83
CA PHE A 72 -1.59 -2.97 4.42
C PHE A 72 -2.49 -3.64 3.40
N PHE A 73 -3.78 -3.34 3.50
CA PHE A 73 -4.74 -3.56 2.43
C PHE A 73 -5.23 -2.21 1.92
N MET A 74 -5.02 -1.95 0.63
CA MET A 74 -5.42 -0.71 -0.03
C MET A 74 -6.37 -0.98 -1.18
N ARG A 75 -7.38 -0.13 -1.34
CA ARG A 75 -8.33 -0.16 -2.45
C ARG A 75 -8.25 1.17 -3.19
N LEU A 76 -7.87 1.14 -4.46
CA LEU A 76 -7.65 2.35 -5.24
C LEU A 76 -8.64 2.41 -6.40
N VAL A 77 -9.26 3.58 -6.59
CA VAL A 77 -10.15 3.89 -7.72
C VAL A 77 -9.57 5.05 -8.52
N PHE A 78 -9.30 4.83 -9.81
CA PHE A 78 -8.52 5.77 -10.62
C PHE A 78 -8.94 5.75 -12.08
N HIS A 79 -8.71 6.86 -12.79
CA HIS A 79 -8.86 6.93 -14.25
C HIS A 79 -7.64 6.38 -14.99
N SER A 80 -6.45 6.68 -14.48
CA SER A 80 -5.18 6.27 -15.08
C SER A 80 -4.11 6.14 -14.01
N ILE A 81 -3.23 5.15 -14.14
CA ILE A 81 -2.07 4.96 -13.28
C ILE A 81 -0.80 4.93 -14.13
N ARG A 82 0.28 5.52 -13.63
CA ARG A 82 1.62 5.41 -14.21
C ARG A 82 2.54 4.92 -13.10
N HIS A 83 3.37 3.94 -13.42
CA HIS A 83 4.42 3.48 -12.53
C HIS A 83 5.78 3.80 -13.13
N ARG A 84 6.78 3.98 -12.27
CA ARG A 84 8.18 4.12 -12.66
C ARG A 84 9.01 3.28 -11.70
N LYS A 85 9.83 2.40 -12.26
CA LYS A 85 10.83 1.65 -11.48
C LYS A 85 11.88 2.63 -10.95
N ILE A 86 12.12 2.62 -9.64
CA ILE A 86 13.04 3.56 -8.97
C ILE A 86 14.41 2.91 -8.72
N ASN A 87 14.50 1.58 -8.67
CA ASN A 87 15.74 0.84 -8.47
C ASN A 87 15.69 -0.50 -9.23
N GLU A 88 16.83 -0.94 -9.75
CA GLU A 88 17.07 -2.25 -10.40
C GLU A 88 17.35 -3.37 -9.40
N ASP A 89 17.61 -3.04 -8.14
CA ASP A 89 17.80 -4.03 -7.07
C ASP A 89 16.54 -4.90 -6.91
N THR A 90 16.68 -6.17 -7.28
CA THR A 90 15.63 -7.20 -7.23
C THR A 90 15.82 -8.15 -6.05
N SER A 91 16.76 -7.86 -5.15
CA SER A 91 17.04 -8.70 -3.96
C SER A 91 15.81 -8.96 -3.10
N THR A 92 14.80 -8.06 -3.15
CA THR A 92 13.56 -8.18 -2.38
C THR A 92 12.34 -8.54 -3.24
N ILE A 93 12.22 -8.02 -4.48
CA ILE A 93 11.09 -8.30 -5.38
C ILE A 93 11.59 -8.35 -6.83
N SER A 94 11.38 -9.46 -7.53
CA SER A 94 11.92 -9.68 -8.88
C SER A 94 11.01 -9.20 -10.02
N GLN A 95 9.69 -9.11 -9.81
CA GLN A 95 8.74 -8.72 -10.85
C GLN A 95 7.44 -8.14 -10.26
N VAL A 96 6.91 -7.08 -10.87
CA VAL A 96 5.55 -6.56 -10.61
C VAL A 96 4.78 -6.62 -11.93
N THR A 97 3.74 -7.45 -11.99
CA THR A 97 2.83 -7.52 -13.15
C THR A 97 1.50 -6.92 -12.75
N ILE A 98 1.12 -5.83 -13.40
CA ILE A 98 -0.21 -5.24 -13.29
C ILE A 98 -0.97 -5.65 -14.55
N PRO A 99 -1.79 -6.71 -14.51
CA PRO A 99 -2.60 -7.08 -15.66
C PRO A 99 -3.66 -5.99 -15.86
N LEU A 100 -3.47 -5.17 -16.89
CA LEU A 100 -4.51 -4.27 -17.39
C LEU A 100 -4.95 -4.84 -18.74
N LYS A 101 -6.23 -5.22 -18.85
CA LYS A 101 -6.85 -5.56 -20.13
C LYS A 101 -7.30 -4.30 -20.85
#